data_AF-K0FVF9-F1
#
_entry.id   AF-K0FVF9-F1
#
_cell.length_a   1.000
_cell.length_b   1.000
_cell.length_c   1.000
_cell.angle_alpha   90.00
_cell.angle_beta   90.00
_cell.angle_gamma   90.00
#
_symmetry.space_group_name_H-M   'P 1'
#
loop_
_entity.id
_entity.type
_entity.pdbx_description
1 polymer ?
#
loop_
_entity_poly.entity_id
_entity_poly.type
_entity_poly.pdbx_seq_one_letter_code
_entity_poly.pdbx_strand_id
1 'polypeptide(L)'
;MAQVAGTTSLGLLALAGVTPYQPKKDEEYMSDAQKEHFRKILRAWHVQIMEEAERTKSQMQEEVANFADPADRATQEEEFSLELRNRDRERKLLKKIEQTLNSIAEDEYGYCETCGVEIGLRRLEARPTADMCIDCKTLAEIREKQMGL
;
A
#
# COMPACT_ATOMS: atom_id res chain seq x y z
N MET A 1 2.47 -23.76 -9.08
CA MET A 1 2.06 -23.31 -7.74
C MET A 1 3.01 -22.21 -7.29
N ALA A 2 2.77 -20.97 -7.73
CA ALA A 2 3.55 -19.83 -7.30
C ALA A 2 2.93 -19.30 -5.99
N GLN A 3 3.75 -19.22 -4.96
CA GLN A 3 3.35 -18.89 -3.59
C GLN A 3 2.98 -17.41 -3.49
N VAL A 4 1.79 -17.13 -2.96
CA VAL A 4 1.37 -15.78 -2.54
C VAL A 4 2.10 -15.50 -1.22
N ALA A 5 3.25 -14.83 -1.30
CA ALA A 5 4.04 -14.45 -0.14
C ALA A 5 3.41 -13.22 0.54
N GLY A 6 3.06 -13.38 1.81
CA GLY A 6 2.43 -12.34 2.62
C GLY A 6 3.28 -11.06 2.71
N THR A 7 2.59 -9.93 2.54
CA THR A 7 3.06 -8.55 2.74
C THR A 7 3.57 -8.33 4.16
N THR A 8 4.85 -8.65 4.39
CA THR A 8 5.64 -8.17 5.53
C THR A 8 6.48 -6.97 5.08
N SER A 9 6.95 -6.13 6.01
CA SER A 9 7.81 -4.96 5.72
C SER A 9 9.02 -5.28 4.83
N LEU A 10 9.51 -6.52 4.85
CA LEU A 10 10.54 -7.01 3.93
C LEU A 10 10.12 -6.90 2.45
N GLY A 11 8.84 -7.04 2.12
CA GLY A 11 8.34 -7.04 0.74
C GLY A 11 8.46 -5.67 0.08
N LEU A 12 8.04 -4.59 0.76
CA LEU A 12 8.13 -3.22 0.22
C LEU A 12 9.58 -2.75 0.12
N LEU A 13 10.40 -3.06 1.12
CA LEU A 13 11.83 -2.72 1.10
C LEU A 13 12.56 -3.46 -0.03
N ALA A 14 12.28 -4.76 -0.21
CA ALA A 14 12.83 -5.54 -1.30
C ALA A 14 12.37 -5.02 -2.67
N LEU A 15 11.08 -4.70 -2.82
CA LEU A 15 10.52 -4.13 -4.05
C LEU A 15 11.26 -2.84 -4.45
N ALA A 16 11.54 -1.98 -3.46
CA ALA A 16 12.24 -0.72 -3.68
C ALA A 16 13.77 -0.87 -3.76
N GLY A 17 14.32 -2.07 -3.57
CA GLY A 17 15.76 -2.31 -3.56
C GLY A 17 16.49 -1.56 -2.44
N VAL A 18 15.82 -1.31 -1.31
CA VAL A 18 16.38 -0.59 -0.16
C VAL A 18 16.47 -1.50 1.06
N THR A 19 17.45 -1.23 1.92
CA THR A 19 17.53 -1.83 3.25
C THR A 19 16.81 -0.94 4.25
N PRO A 20 16.42 -1.48 5.42
CA PRO A 20 15.84 -0.64 6.45
C PRO A 20 16.77 0.50 6.88
N TYR A 21 16.20 1.69 7.08
CA TYR A 21 16.88 2.92 7.43
C TYR A 21 17.59 2.82 8.79
N GLN A 22 18.76 3.45 8.87
CA GLN A 22 19.59 3.52 10.06
C GLN A 22 19.81 4.99 10.41
N PRO A 23 19.02 5.56 11.34
CA PRO A 23 19.13 6.97 11.70
C PRO A 23 20.47 7.27 12.35
N LYS A 24 21.05 8.44 12.02
CA LYS A 24 22.28 8.91 12.67
C LYS A 24 21.94 9.48 14.06
N LYS A 25 22.94 9.51 14.95
CA LYS A 25 22.78 9.88 16.37
C LYS A 25 22.08 11.23 16.62
N ASP A 26 22.33 12.20 15.74
CA ASP A 26 21.80 13.57 15.85
C ASP A 26 21.06 13.96 14.55
N GLU A 27 20.43 12.99 13.91
CA GLU A 27 19.64 13.23 12.71
C GLU A 27 18.26 13.77 13.06
N GLU A 28 17.89 14.90 12.45
CA GLU A 28 16.54 15.44 12.58
C GLU A 28 15.51 14.48 11.97
N TYR A 29 14.37 14.36 12.65
CA TYR A 29 13.27 13.56 12.15
C TYR A 29 12.75 14.13 10.83
N MET A 30 12.50 13.25 9.86
CA MET A 30 12.12 13.60 8.49
C MET A 30 13.12 14.52 7.79
N SER A 31 14.41 14.26 8.01
CA SER A 31 15.51 14.77 7.18
C SER A 31 15.29 14.46 5.68
N ASP A 32 15.98 15.18 4.80
CA ASP A 32 15.94 14.92 3.35
C ASP A 32 16.30 13.46 3.01
N ALA A 33 17.22 12.86 3.78
CA ALA A 33 17.63 11.47 3.60
C ALA A 33 16.52 10.48 3.99
N GLN A 34 15.79 10.75 5.08
CA GLN A 34 14.62 9.97 5.48
C GLN A 34 13.48 10.11 4.48
N LYS A 35 13.16 11.35 4.06
CA LYS A 35 12.13 11.61 3.04
C LYS A 35 12.44 10.91 1.73
N GLU A 36 13.70 10.95 1.27
CA GLU A 36 14.11 10.25 0.05
C GLU A 36 14.02 8.73 0.19
N HIS A 37 14.33 8.18 1.37
CA HIS A 37 14.13 6.75 1.64
C HIS A 37 12.67 6.32 1.44
N PHE A 38 11.71 7.03 2.05
CA PHE A 38 10.29 6.71 1.89
C PHE A 38 9.76 7.01 0.49
N ARG A 39 10.26 8.07 -0.17
CA ARG A 39 9.90 8.40 -1.55
C ARG A 39 10.29 7.28 -2.52
N LYS A 40 11.45 6.65 -2.33
CA LYS A 40 11.86 5.47 -3.12
C LYS A 40 10.90 4.29 -2.91
N ILE A 41 10.55 4.00 -1.66
CA ILE A 41 9.61 2.93 -1.33
C ILE A 41 8.24 3.14 -1.99
N LEU A 42 7.67 4.33 -1.80
CA LEU A 42 6.35 4.67 -2.33
C LEU A 42 6.31 4.70 -3.86
N ARG A 43 7.37 5.19 -4.52
CA ARG A 43 7.47 5.18 -5.99
C ARG A 43 7.60 3.79 -6.56
N ALA A 44 8.45 2.94 -5.98
CA ALA A 44 8.57 1.55 -6.40
C ALA A 44 7.23 0.80 -6.22
N TRP A 45 6.53 1.06 -5.12
CA TRP A 45 5.22 0.49 -4.88
C TRP A 45 4.15 0.99 -5.86
N HIS A 46 4.14 2.29 -6.17
CA HIS A 46 3.25 2.88 -7.18
C HIS A 46 3.42 2.21 -8.54
N VAL A 47 4.67 2.08 -9.00
CA VAL A 47 5.00 1.42 -10.28
C VAL A 47 4.54 -0.03 -10.28
N GLN A 48 4.80 -0.79 -9.21
CA GLN A 48 4.38 -2.20 -9.11
C GLN A 48 2.85 -2.36 -9.23
N ILE A 49 2.07 -1.55 -8.50
CA ILE A 49 0.60 -1.61 -8.57
C ILE A 49 0.09 -1.25 -9.97
N MET A 50 0.75 -0.29 -10.65
CA MET A 50 0.40 0.11 -12.02
C MET A 50 0.73 -0.99 -13.04
N GLU A 51 1.86 -1.68 -12.89
CA GLU A 51 2.21 -2.81 -13.75
C GLU A 51 1.25 -3.99 -13.54
N GLU A 52 0.88 -4.29 -12.30
CA GLU A 52 -0.13 -5.30 -11.97
C GLU A 52 -1.50 -4.95 -12.56
N ALA A 53 -1.88 -3.67 -12.50
CA ALA A 53 -3.11 -3.18 -13.11
C ALA A 53 -3.20 -3.51 -14.60
N GLU A 54 -2.15 -3.22 -15.35
CA GLU A 54 -2.15 -3.43 -16.79
C GLU A 54 -2.09 -4.93 -17.15
N ARG A 55 -1.36 -5.73 -16.36
CA ARG A 55 -1.35 -7.20 -16.52
C ARG A 55 -2.73 -7.80 -16.30
N THR A 56 -3.36 -7.53 -15.16
CA THR A 56 -4.71 -8.01 -14.83
C THR A 56 -5.72 -7.59 -15.89
N LYS A 57 -5.69 -6.31 -16.31
CA LYS A 57 -6.60 -5.81 -17.34
C LYS A 57 -6.45 -6.57 -18.66
N SER A 58 -5.23 -6.86 -19.07
CA SER A 58 -4.95 -7.62 -20.30
C SER A 58 -5.50 -9.05 -20.19
N GLN A 59 -5.27 -9.72 -19.05
CA GLN A 59 -5.80 -11.07 -18.78
C GLN A 59 -7.33 -11.09 -18.82
N MET A 60 -7.98 -10.14 -18.16
CA MET A 60 -9.45 -10.02 -18.16
C MET A 60 -10.01 -9.80 -19.58
N GLN A 61 -9.29 -9.08 -20.45
CA GLN A 61 -9.71 -8.88 -21.84
C GLN A 61 -9.58 -10.15 -22.67
N GLU A 62 -8.52 -10.94 -22.45
CA GLU A 62 -8.33 -12.24 -23.12
C GLU A 62 -9.37 -13.26 -22.67
N GLU A 63 -9.69 -13.32 -21.38
CA GLU A 63 -10.71 -14.21 -20.81
C GLU A 63 -12.11 -13.91 -21.35
N VAL A 64 -12.47 -12.64 -21.52
CA VAL A 64 -13.75 -12.24 -22.13
C VAL A 64 -13.82 -12.57 -23.62
N ALA A 65 -12.68 -12.52 -24.33
CA ALA A 65 -12.62 -12.89 -25.74
C ALA A 65 -12.79 -14.42 -25.96
N ASN A 66 -12.47 -15.23 -24.94
CA ASN A 66 -12.64 -16.67 -24.95
C ASN A 66 -14.03 -17.03 -24.40
N PHE A 67 -14.93 -17.47 -25.28
CA PHE A 67 -16.26 -17.91 -24.85
C PHE A 67 -16.14 -19.14 -23.95
N ALA A 68 -16.46 -18.98 -22.66
CA ALA A 68 -16.56 -20.09 -21.74
C ALA A 68 -17.70 -21.03 -22.13
N ASP A 69 -17.47 -22.33 -22.01
CA ASP A 69 -18.52 -23.32 -22.15
C ASP A 69 -19.57 -23.12 -21.05
N PRO A 70 -20.84 -23.51 -21.27
CA PRO A 70 -21.92 -23.29 -20.29
C PRO A 70 -21.65 -23.88 -18.90
N ALA A 71 -20.80 -24.91 -18.80
CA ALA A 71 -20.40 -25.53 -17.54
C ALA A 71 -19.40 -24.68 -16.74
N ASP A 72 -18.55 -23.88 -17.40
CA ASP A 72 -17.47 -23.12 -16.78
C ASP A 72 -17.81 -21.63 -16.60
N ARG A 73 -18.90 -21.17 -17.22
CA ARG A 73 -19.34 -19.76 -17.16
C ARG A 73 -19.51 -19.26 -15.72
N ALA A 74 -20.07 -20.07 -14.83
CA ALA A 74 -20.29 -19.67 -13.43
C ALA A 74 -18.96 -19.41 -12.70
N THR A 75 -17.94 -20.24 -12.95
CA THR A 75 -16.60 -20.08 -12.35
C THR A 75 -15.91 -18.84 -12.89
N GLN A 76 -15.95 -18.62 -14.21
CA GLN A 76 -15.35 -17.44 -14.84
C GLN A 76 -15.98 -16.12 -14.30
N GLU A 77 -17.30 -16.08 -14.15
CA GLU A 77 -17.99 -14.90 -13.61
C GLU A 77 -17.59 -14.61 -12.14
N GLU A 78 -17.38 -15.64 -11.33
CA GLU A 78 -16.93 -15.49 -9.94
C GLU A 78 -15.49 -14.93 -9.87
N GLU A 79 -14.58 -15.49 -10.68
CA GLU A 79 -13.18 -15.05 -10.76
C GLU A 79 -13.10 -13.58 -11.23
N PHE A 80 -13.87 -13.22 -12.25
CA PHE A 80 -13.93 -11.84 -12.76
C PHE A 80 -14.46 -10.85 -11.69
N SER A 81 -15.49 -11.24 -10.95
CA SER A 81 -16.06 -10.43 -9.86
C SER A 81 -15.05 -10.21 -8.73
N LEU A 82 -14.28 -11.24 -8.37
CA LEU A 82 -13.22 -11.14 -7.39
C LEU A 82 -12.12 -10.19 -7.87
N GLU A 83 -11.71 -10.31 -9.13
CA GLU A 83 -10.62 -9.50 -9.69
C GLU A 83 -11.00 -8.02 -9.77
N LEU A 84 -12.23 -7.70 -10.18
CA LEU A 84 -12.74 -6.32 -10.15
C LEU A 84 -12.68 -5.71 -8.74
N ARG A 85 -13.04 -6.47 -7.70
CA ARG A 85 -12.97 -6.00 -6.31
C ARG A 85 -11.55 -5.75 -5.84
N ASN A 86 -10.60 -6.61 -6.25
CA ASN A 86 -9.18 -6.43 -5.96
C ASN A 86 -8.65 -5.17 -6.64
N ARG A 87 -8.96 -4.98 -7.93
CA ARG A 87 -8.60 -3.78 -8.70
C ARG A 87 -9.13 -2.49 -8.10
N ASP A 88 -10.34 -2.50 -7.56
CA ASP A 88 -10.90 -1.34 -6.86
C ASP A 88 -10.16 -1.01 -5.57
N ARG A 89 -9.70 -2.02 -4.82
CA ARG A 89 -8.86 -1.82 -3.62
C ARG A 89 -7.50 -1.25 -3.98
N GLU A 90 -6.86 -1.79 -5.02
CA GLU A 90 -5.57 -1.33 -5.52
C GLU A 90 -5.64 0.10 -6.04
N ARG A 91 -6.71 0.47 -6.76
CA ARG A 91 -6.94 1.86 -7.19
C ARG A 91 -7.04 2.83 -6.01
N LYS A 92 -7.75 2.46 -4.94
CA LYS A 92 -7.85 3.28 -3.72
C LYS A 92 -6.49 3.39 -3.02
N LEU A 93 -5.73 2.30 -2.99
CA LEU A 93 -4.38 2.28 -2.44
C LEU A 93 -3.44 3.17 -3.24
N LEU A 94 -3.49 3.12 -4.58
CA LEU A 94 -2.69 3.98 -5.46
C LEU A 94 -2.94 5.46 -5.16
N LYS A 95 -4.21 5.85 -5.02
CA LYS A 95 -4.59 7.21 -4.62
C LYS A 95 -4.01 7.58 -3.25
N LYS A 96 -4.01 6.67 -2.28
CA LYS A 96 -3.41 6.93 -0.95
C LYS A 96 -1.89 7.07 -1.06
N ILE A 97 -1.21 6.27 -1.89
CA ILE A 97 0.24 6.40 -2.16
C ILE A 97 0.55 7.77 -2.78
N GLU A 98 -0.23 8.22 -3.76
CA GLU A 98 -0.07 9.55 -4.37
C GLU A 98 -0.27 10.67 -3.35
N GLN A 99 -1.28 10.56 -2.48
CA GLN A 99 -1.48 11.50 -1.36
C GLN A 99 -0.29 11.51 -0.40
N THR A 100 0.26 10.33 -0.06
CA THR A 100 1.45 10.22 0.79
C THR A 100 2.70 10.81 0.12
N LEU A 101 2.86 10.65 -1.19
CA LEU A 101 3.95 11.29 -1.93
C LEU A 101 3.84 12.81 -1.91
N ASN A 102 2.62 13.34 -1.99
CA ASN A 102 2.36 14.78 -1.86
C ASN A 102 2.67 15.29 -0.45
N SER A 103 2.26 14.57 0.61
CA SER A 103 2.58 15.00 1.98
C SER A 103 4.08 14.97 2.27
N ILE A 104 4.86 14.10 1.61
CA ILE A 104 6.33 14.15 1.65
C ILE A 104 6.87 15.43 0.99
N ALA A 105 6.22 15.92 -0.08
CA ALA A 105 6.62 17.13 -0.77
C ALA A 105 6.22 18.42 -0.02
N GLU A 106 5.17 18.34 0.79
CA GLU A 106 4.66 19.45 1.63
C GLU A 106 5.27 19.47 3.04
N ASP A 107 6.23 18.58 3.32
CA ASP A 107 6.89 18.43 4.63
C ASP A 107 5.95 18.04 5.81
N GLU A 108 4.79 17.45 5.50
CA GLU A 108 3.80 17.01 6.50
C GLU A 108 3.89 15.50 6.80
N TYR A 109 4.69 14.75 6.03
CA TYR A 109 4.83 13.31 6.19
C TYR A 109 5.57 12.91 7.48
N GLY A 110 5.12 11.81 8.08
CA GLY A 110 5.75 11.20 9.25
C GLY A 110 5.05 11.51 10.58
N TYR A 111 4.11 12.46 10.60
CA TYR A 111 3.43 12.84 11.84
C TYR A 111 2.00 12.26 11.90
N CYS A 112 1.54 11.99 13.12
CA CYS A 112 0.18 11.52 13.36
C CYS A 112 -0.84 12.63 13.09
N GLU A 113 -1.77 12.42 12.16
CA GLU A 113 -2.84 13.38 11.83
C GLU A 113 -3.77 13.69 13.01
N THR A 114 -3.82 12.83 14.04
CA THR A 114 -4.70 13.00 15.20
C THR A 114 -4.06 13.76 16.36
N CYS A 115 -2.77 13.53 16.64
CA CYS A 115 -2.11 14.09 17.83
C CYS A 115 -0.77 14.78 17.54
N GLY A 116 -0.33 14.82 16.29
CA GLY A 116 0.89 15.52 15.86
C GLY A 116 2.21 14.83 16.23
N VAL A 117 2.18 13.70 16.95
CA VAL A 117 3.41 13.00 17.34
C VAL A 117 4.07 12.30 16.16
N GLU A 118 5.39 12.16 16.22
CA GLU A 118 6.17 11.41 15.23
C GLU A 118 5.74 9.95 15.15
N ILE A 119 5.61 9.46 13.93
CA ILE A 119 5.38 8.05 13.65
C ILE A 119 6.75 7.37 13.49
N GLY A 120 7.02 6.34 14.28
CA GLY A 120 8.31 5.65 14.25
C GLY A 120 8.70 5.15 12.86
N LEU A 121 9.97 5.36 12.46
CA LEU A 121 10.49 5.02 11.13
C LEU A 121 10.21 3.56 10.74
N ARG A 122 10.42 2.61 11.67
CA ARG A 122 10.14 1.17 11.45
C ARG A 122 8.67 0.91 11.09
N ARG A 123 7.76 1.68 11.66
CA ARG A 123 6.32 1.58 11.36
C ARG A 123 6.01 2.12 9.98
N LEU A 124 6.61 3.25 9.59
CA LEU A 124 6.49 3.81 8.25
C LEU A 124 7.14 2.90 7.20
N GLU A 125 8.24 2.21 7.51
CA GLU A 125 8.82 1.19 6.61
C GLU A 125 7.87 0.01 6.40
N ALA A 126 7.16 -0.39 7.43
CA ALA A 126 6.17 -1.46 7.34
C ALA A 126 4.89 -1.01 6.63
N ARG A 127 4.46 0.23 6.83
CA ARG A 127 3.26 0.82 6.22
C ARG A 127 3.51 2.30 5.93
N PRO A 128 4.05 2.65 4.76
CA PRO A 128 4.45 4.02 4.46
C PRO A 128 3.25 4.94 4.25
N THR A 129 2.06 4.41 3.98
CA THR A 129 0.83 5.21 3.85
C THR A 129 0.08 5.43 5.18
N ALA A 130 0.73 5.16 6.32
CA ALA A 130 0.08 5.29 7.62
C ALA A 130 -0.03 6.76 8.05
N ASP A 131 -1.22 7.16 8.51
CA ASP A 131 -1.61 8.53 8.87
C ASP A 131 -1.67 8.77 10.39
N MET A 132 -1.91 7.73 11.18
CA MET A 132 -1.96 7.82 12.65
C MET A 132 -0.76 7.15 13.30
N CYS A 133 -0.39 7.53 14.53
CA CYS A 133 0.52 6.74 15.38
C CYS A 133 -0.16 5.44 15.85
N ILE A 134 0.60 4.55 16.50
CA ILE A 134 0.07 3.25 16.97
C ILE A 134 -1.05 3.41 17.98
N ASP A 135 -0.93 4.36 18.91
CA ASP A 135 -1.92 4.57 19.98
C ASP A 135 -3.23 5.11 19.41
N CYS A 136 -3.17 6.17 18.57
CA CYS A 136 -4.34 6.72 17.91
C CYS A 136 -5.02 5.69 17.00
N LYS A 137 -4.23 4.88 16.27
CA LYS A 137 -4.79 3.83 15.42
C LYS A 137 -5.49 2.74 16.24
N THR A 138 -4.89 2.33 17.36
CA THR A 138 -5.49 1.33 18.27
C THR A 138 -6.80 1.85 18.86
N LEU A 139 -6.84 3.11 19.30
CA LEU A 139 -8.06 3.74 19.81
C LEU A 139 -9.14 3.83 18.73
N ALA A 140 -8.78 4.18 17.49
CA ALA A 140 -9.71 4.23 16.37
C ALA A 140 -10.34 2.85 16.09
N GLU A 141 -9.53 1.78 16.09
CA GLU A 141 -10.01 0.41 15.89
C GLU A 141 -10.92 -0.08 17.02
N ILE A 142 -10.64 0.29 18.28
CA ILE A 142 -11.53 -0.01 19.42
C ILE A 142 -12.88 0.67 19.23
N ARG A 143 -12.89 1.96 18.84
CA ARG A 143 -14.13 2.70 18.59
C ARG A 143 -14.94 2.11 17.44
N GLU A 144 -14.29 1.76 16.33
CA GLU A 144 -14.91 1.12 15.17
C GLU A 144 -15.66 -0.16 15.57
N LYS A 145 -15.01 -1.04 16.35
CA LYS A 145 -15.63 -2.26 16.90
C LYS A 145 -16.81 -1.99 17.82
N GLN A 146 -16.75 -0.94 18.64
CA GLN A 146 -17.85 -0.55 19.54
C GLN A 146 -19.04 0.05 18.79
N MET A 147 -18.78 0.74 17.68
CA MET A 147 -19.81 1.39 16.85
C MET A 147 -20.42 0.44 15.81
N GLY A 148 -19.85 -0.75 15.60
CA GLY A 148 -20.35 -1.73 14.64
C GLY A 148 -20.16 -1.30 13.18
N LEU A 149 -19.14 -0.47 12.92
CA LEU A 149 -18.71 -0.05 11.59
C LEU A 149 -17.75 -1.07 10.98
#